data_AF-A0A4V1BRP8-F1
#
_entry.id   AF-A0A4V1BRP8-F1
#
_cell.length_a   1.000
_cell.length_b   1.000
_cell.length_c   1.000
_cell.angle_alpha   90.00
_cell.angle_beta   90.00
_cell.angle_gamma   90.00
#
_symmetry.space_group_name_H-M   'P 1'
#
loop_
_entity.id
_entity.type
_entity.pdbx_description
1 polymer ?
#
loop_
_entity_poly.entity_id
_entity_poly.type
_entity_poly.pdbx_seq_one_letter_code
_entity_poly.pdbx_strand_id
1 'polypeptide(L)'
;MWKGKSIIGAVLILAFSAFGANASYMAPCEDRYIGIEQSFACDMGSETNDFIKDPLQVNVDMMFGYSDWMFLEKDEGENVPAESGMFTFDPIDGYDIMVVLKGGSAADPDVYVGYWLDFGAAFDEESGDYIFTWDSPFIGPNGQMQEVSHISFYARMCNEDEVSTTSDLPSSCDGTNPPSEVPEPTSLLILASGLLGLRFARRRA
;
A
#
# COMPACT_ATOMS: atom_id res chain seq x y z
N MET A 1 -21.66 10.04 -68.30
CA MET A 1 -21.10 8.73 -67.90
C MET A 1 -19.69 8.98 -67.37
N TRP A 2 -19.53 9.27 -66.08
CA TRP A 2 -18.23 9.33 -65.41
C TRP A 2 -18.39 8.66 -64.05
N LYS A 3 -17.61 7.59 -63.88
CA LYS A 3 -17.54 6.72 -62.71
C LYS A 3 -16.47 7.24 -61.75
N GLY A 4 -16.70 7.04 -60.46
CA GLY A 4 -15.65 6.93 -59.45
C GLY A 4 -15.52 8.18 -58.56
N LYS A 5 -15.22 8.08 -57.27
CA LYS A 5 -14.78 6.96 -56.43
C LYS A 5 -15.25 7.25 -55.00
N SER A 6 -15.62 6.20 -54.28
CA SER A 6 -15.92 6.19 -52.85
C SER A 6 -14.79 6.83 -52.04
N ILE A 7 -15.13 7.75 -51.14
CA ILE A 7 -14.26 8.11 -50.02
C ILE A 7 -14.90 7.51 -48.77
N ILE A 8 -14.52 6.26 -48.54
CA ILE A 8 -14.58 5.61 -47.24
C ILE A 8 -13.44 6.25 -46.44
N GLY A 9 -13.77 7.03 -45.41
CA GLY A 9 -12.80 7.82 -44.65
C GLY A 9 -12.91 7.60 -43.15
N ALA A 10 -12.25 6.53 -42.69
CA ALA A 10 -11.65 6.33 -41.37
C ALA A 10 -12.51 6.67 -40.13
N VAL A 11 -13.30 5.69 -39.67
CA VAL A 11 -13.69 5.59 -38.25
C VAL A 11 -12.47 5.06 -37.50
N LEU A 12 -11.62 5.98 -37.02
CA LEU A 12 -10.48 5.67 -36.15
C LEU A 12 -11.01 5.48 -34.72
N ILE A 13 -11.48 4.28 -34.39
CA ILE A 13 -11.75 3.89 -33.01
C ILE A 13 -10.38 3.63 -32.36
N LEU A 14 -9.80 4.68 -31.80
CA LEU A 14 -8.72 4.57 -30.82
C LEU A 14 -9.33 3.98 -29.55
N ALA A 15 -9.39 2.65 -29.51
CA ALA A 15 -9.57 1.92 -28.26
C ALA A 15 -8.29 2.09 -27.45
N PHE A 16 -8.16 3.21 -26.74
CA PHE A 16 -7.23 3.33 -25.63
C PHE A 16 -7.73 2.39 -24.54
N SER A 17 -7.27 1.14 -24.59
CA SER A 17 -7.26 0.27 -23.42
C SER A 17 -6.26 0.87 -22.43
N ALA A 18 -6.71 1.87 -21.70
CA ALA A 18 -6.04 2.31 -20.49
C ALA A 18 -6.11 1.12 -19.52
N PHE A 19 -5.03 0.36 -19.44
CA PHE A 19 -4.75 -0.39 -18.23
C PHE A 19 -4.59 0.68 -17.15
N GLY A 20 -5.69 0.96 -16.44
CA GLY A 20 -5.60 1.69 -15.19
C GLY A 20 -4.73 0.84 -14.30
N ALA A 21 -3.47 1.25 -14.11
CA ALA A 21 -2.76 0.83 -12.93
C ALA A 21 -3.65 1.26 -11.76
N ASN A 22 -4.18 0.29 -11.02
CA ASN A 22 -4.77 0.57 -9.72
C ASN A 22 -3.60 1.03 -8.86
N ALA A 23 -3.37 2.34 -8.81
CA ALA A 23 -2.42 2.89 -7.87
C ALA A 23 -3.03 2.62 -6.48
N SER A 24 -2.36 1.81 -5.67
CA SER A 24 -2.71 1.74 -4.26
C SER A 24 -2.48 3.14 -3.68
N TYR A 25 -3.51 3.67 -3.03
CA TYR A 25 -3.45 4.99 -2.42
C TYR A 25 -2.63 4.86 -1.13
N MET A 26 -1.35 5.20 -1.19
CA MET A 26 -0.52 5.37 0.00
C MET A 26 -0.97 6.64 0.72
N ALA A 27 -1.72 6.49 1.81
CA ALA A 27 -2.05 7.60 2.69
C ALA A 27 -0.93 7.74 3.74
N PRO A 28 -0.50 8.95 4.13
CA PRO A 28 0.22 9.12 5.38
C PRO A 28 -0.64 8.59 6.53
N CYS A 29 -0.07 7.74 7.38
CA CYS A 29 -0.84 6.98 8.38
C CYS A 29 -1.57 7.86 9.39
N GLU A 30 -1.03 9.05 9.63
CA GLU A 30 -1.52 10.00 10.63
C GLU A 30 -2.96 10.49 10.38
N ASP A 31 -3.45 10.48 9.14
CA ASP A 31 -4.73 11.12 8.83
C ASP A 31 -5.96 10.20 8.96
N ARG A 32 -5.77 8.86 9.00
CA ARG A 32 -6.90 7.91 9.04
C ARG A 32 -6.68 6.62 9.83
N TYR A 33 -5.45 6.24 10.13
CA TYR A 33 -5.13 4.91 10.65
C TYR A 33 -4.32 5.05 11.93
N ILE A 34 -5.01 5.16 13.07
CA ILE A 34 -4.36 4.95 14.37
C ILE A 34 -4.01 3.46 14.41
N GLY A 35 -2.71 3.17 14.34
CA GLY A 35 -2.17 1.83 14.18
C GLY A 35 -0.75 1.78 14.73
N ILE A 36 0.22 1.36 13.92
CA ILE A 36 1.62 1.29 14.36
C ILE A 36 2.29 2.68 14.27
N GLU A 37 2.68 3.23 15.43
CA GLU A 37 3.24 4.60 15.51
C GLU A 37 4.61 4.70 14.81
N GLN A 38 5.46 3.68 14.95
CA GLN A 38 6.81 3.65 14.37
C GLN A 38 6.78 3.05 12.96
N SER A 39 6.09 3.71 12.03
CA SER A 39 6.00 3.29 10.64
C SER A 39 6.23 4.43 9.65
N PHE A 40 6.88 4.13 8.51
CA PHE A 40 7.11 5.10 7.42
C PHE A 40 5.84 5.37 6.62
N ALA A 41 5.06 4.31 6.39
CA ALA A 41 3.88 4.34 5.53
C ALA A 41 2.94 3.19 5.88
N CYS A 42 1.71 3.32 5.42
CA CYS A 42 0.70 2.28 5.49
C CYS A 42 -0.02 2.14 4.16
N ASP A 43 -0.48 0.93 3.89
CA ASP A 43 -1.25 0.57 2.71
C ASP A 43 -2.36 -0.40 3.11
N MET A 44 -3.44 -0.42 2.33
CA MET A 44 -4.58 -1.28 2.61
C MET A 44 -4.60 -2.48 1.66
N GLY A 45 -4.91 -3.63 2.23
CA GLY A 45 -5.08 -4.88 1.51
C GLY A 45 -6.53 -5.32 1.44
N SER A 46 -6.76 -6.29 0.57
CA SER A 46 -7.95 -7.10 0.47
C SER A 46 -7.85 -8.37 1.33
N GLU A 47 -8.99 -9.04 1.47
CA GLU A 47 -9.15 -10.35 2.11
C GLU A 47 -8.36 -11.50 1.47
N THR A 48 -7.72 -11.28 0.32
CA THR A 48 -6.92 -12.31 -0.35
C THR A 48 -5.50 -12.48 0.21
N ASN A 49 -5.15 -11.70 1.24
CA ASN A 49 -3.83 -11.74 1.88
C ASN A 49 -3.68 -12.71 3.05
N ASP A 50 -4.63 -13.62 3.29
CA ASP A 50 -4.53 -14.63 4.37
C ASP A 50 -4.54 -16.07 3.82
N PHE A 51 -4.15 -16.25 2.56
CA PHE A 51 -4.16 -17.57 1.93
C PHE A 51 -2.76 -18.18 1.87
N ILE A 52 -2.54 -19.21 2.69
CA ILE A 52 -1.47 -20.19 2.50
C ILE A 52 -1.72 -20.92 1.17
N LYS A 53 -1.21 -20.39 0.06
CA LYS A 53 -0.94 -21.18 -1.16
C LYS A 53 0.52 -21.58 -1.16
N ASP A 54 0.86 -22.70 -1.78
CA ASP A 54 2.25 -23.13 -1.95
C ASP A 54 2.75 -22.65 -3.34
N PRO A 55 3.80 -21.81 -3.44
CA PRO A 55 4.57 -21.21 -2.33
C PRO A 55 3.80 -20.09 -1.63
N LEU A 56 4.10 -19.87 -0.35
CA LEU A 56 3.43 -18.95 0.58
C LEU A 56 3.45 -17.51 0.04
N GLN A 57 2.48 -17.19 -0.82
CA GLN A 57 2.38 -15.90 -1.47
C GLN A 57 1.35 -15.08 -0.72
N VAL A 58 1.86 -14.18 0.10
CA VAL A 58 1.06 -13.31 0.94
C VAL A 58 1.34 -11.88 0.50
N ASN A 59 0.28 -11.10 0.32
CA ASN A 59 0.26 -9.82 -0.40
C ASN A 59 -0.05 -9.90 -1.91
N VAL A 60 -1.22 -10.46 -2.25
CA VAL A 60 -1.76 -10.43 -3.63
C VAL A 60 -2.05 -9.00 -4.09
N ASP A 61 -2.32 -8.11 -3.15
CA ASP A 61 -2.68 -6.71 -3.41
C ASP A 61 -1.51 -5.82 -3.79
N MET A 62 -0.29 -6.35 -3.73
CA MET A 62 0.94 -5.60 -3.97
C MET A 62 1.04 -4.35 -3.06
N MET A 63 0.75 -4.51 -1.75
CA MET A 63 0.92 -3.42 -0.78
C MET A 63 2.30 -2.80 -0.93
N PHE A 64 2.33 -1.46 -0.87
CA PHE A 64 3.50 -0.64 -1.11
C PHE A 64 4.08 -0.78 -2.53
N GLY A 65 3.28 -1.26 -3.48
CA GLY A 65 3.70 -1.50 -4.87
C GLY A 65 4.56 -2.76 -5.08
N TYR A 66 4.72 -3.59 -4.05
CA TYR A 66 5.60 -4.75 -4.05
C TYR A 66 4.83 -6.06 -3.90
N SER A 67 5.19 -7.08 -4.70
CA SER A 67 4.53 -8.39 -4.72
C SER A 67 5.39 -9.53 -4.14
N ASP A 68 6.58 -9.20 -3.66
CA ASP A 68 7.65 -10.11 -3.25
C ASP A 68 7.84 -10.19 -1.73
N TRP A 69 6.82 -9.76 -0.98
CA TRP A 69 6.76 -9.95 0.46
C TRP A 69 6.70 -11.43 0.83
N MET A 70 7.55 -11.82 1.79
CA MET A 70 7.65 -13.16 2.35
C MET A 70 7.12 -13.13 3.78
N PHE A 71 6.15 -13.99 4.08
CA PHE A 71 5.66 -14.14 5.45
C PHE A 71 6.76 -14.68 6.38
N LEU A 72 6.83 -14.10 7.57
CA LEU A 72 7.76 -14.49 8.63
C LEU A 72 7.00 -15.26 9.72
N GLU A 73 6.10 -14.55 10.40
CA GLU A 73 5.37 -15.07 11.55
C GLU A 73 4.03 -14.35 11.71
N LYS A 74 3.21 -14.93 12.59
CA LYS A 74 1.89 -14.41 12.95
C LYS A 74 1.78 -14.44 14.47
N ASP A 75 1.36 -13.31 15.01
CA ASP A 75 0.97 -13.20 16.42
C ASP A 75 -0.55 -13.17 16.51
N GLU A 76 -1.10 -14.17 17.20
CA GLU A 76 -2.54 -14.27 17.42
C GLU A 76 -2.89 -13.37 18.60
N GLY A 77 -3.40 -12.16 18.31
CA GLY A 77 -3.99 -11.30 19.33
C GLY A 77 -5.09 -12.06 20.07
N GLU A 78 -5.17 -11.87 21.39
CA GLU A 78 -6.37 -12.29 22.10
C GLU A 78 -7.51 -11.46 21.53
N ASN A 79 -8.60 -12.06 21.04
CA ASN A 79 -9.72 -11.31 20.44
C ASN A 79 -10.50 -10.54 21.54
N VAL A 80 -9.86 -9.56 22.16
CA VAL A 80 -10.40 -8.70 23.20
C VAL A 80 -10.60 -7.28 22.65
N PRO A 81 -11.71 -6.60 22.99
CA PRO A 81 -11.98 -5.25 22.49
C PRO A 81 -10.95 -4.22 22.97
N ALA A 82 -10.58 -3.28 22.09
CA ALA A 82 -9.69 -2.16 22.33
C ALA A 82 -8.32 -2.57 22.91
N GLU A 83 -7.75 -3.65 22.38
CA GLU A 83 -6.40 -4.06 22.76
C GLU A 83 -5.39 -3.10 22.12
N SER A 84 -4.50 -2.54 22.94
CA SER A 84 -3.32 -1.84 22.44
C SER A 84 -2.13 -2.59 23.00
N GLY A 85 -1.09 -2.70 22.19
CA GLY A 85 0.01 -3.61 22.51
C GLY A 85 1.35 -3.07 22.07
N MET A 86 2.36 -3.83 22.43
CA MET A 86 3.72 -3.63 21.96
C MET A 86 4.27 -4.95 21.49
N PHE A 87 5.05 -4.91 20.43
CA PHE A 87 5.90 -6.03 20.04
C PHE A 87 7.33 -5.52 19.87
N THR A 88 8.27 -6.44 20.07
CA THR A 88 9.67 -6.22 19.73
C THR A 88 9.97 -6.98 18.45
N PHE A 89 10.80 -6.39 17.61
CA PHE A 89 11.18 -7.03 16.36
C PHE A 89 12.63 -6.75 16.03
N ASP A 90 13.44 -7.80 15.90
CA ASP A 90 14.85 -7.64 15.54
C ASP A 90 14.97 -7.31 14.04
N PRO A 91 15.70 -6.26 13.68
CA PRO A 91 15.93 -5.91 12.28
C PRO A 91 16.70 -7.03 11.57
N ILE A 92 16.32 -7.29 10.32
CA ILE A 92 16.99 -8.27 9.46
C ILE A 92 17.77 -7.49 8.40
N ASP A 93 19.10 -7.58 8.42
CA ASP A 93 19.96 -6.86 7.48
C ASP A 93 19.60 -7.17 6.02
N GLY A 94 19.33 -6.12 5.23
CA GLY A 94 18.98 -6.23 3.82
C GLY A 94 17.51 -6.58 3.58
N TYR A 95 16.65 -6.37 4.56
CA TYR A 95 15.20 -6.57 4.42
C TYR A 95 14.40 -5.36 4.89
N ASP A 96 13.32 -5.08 4.17
CA ASP A 96 12.19 -4.29 4.66
C ASP A 96 11.25 -5.18 5.46
N ILE A 97 10.67 -4.64 6.52
CA ILE A 97 9.67 -5.33 7.33
C ILE A 97 8.34 -4.60 7.24
N MET A 98 7.31 -5.37 6.87
CA MET A 98 5.92 -4.94 6.88
C MET A 98 5.16 -5.70 7.96
N VAL A 99 4.34 -4.99 8.71
CA VAL A 99 3.39 -5.56 9.65
C VAL A 99 1.98 -5.32 9.17
N VAL A 100 1.17 -6.37 9.10
CA VAL A 100 -0.24 -6.30 8.70
C VAL A 100 -1.11 -6.52 9.92
N LEU A 101 -1.90 -5.50 10.26
CA LEU A 101 -3.00 -5.61 11.22
C LEU A 101 -4.24 -6.10 10.47
N LYS A 102 -4.81 -7.22 10.91
CA LYS A 102 -6.07 -7.73 10.37
C LYS A 102 -7.23 -7.44 11.32
N GLY A 103 -8.25 -6.80 10.78
CA GLY A 103 -9.51 -6.54 11.48
C GLY A 103 -10.27 -7.84 11.77
N GLY A 104 -10.91 -7.93 12.92
CA GLY A 104 -11.76 -9.06 13.27
C GLY A 104 -12.99 -9.21 12.37
N SER A 105 -13.63 -10.38 12.48
CA SER A 105 -14.75 -10.85 11.65
C SER A 105 -16.03 -9.99 11.69
N ALA A 106 -16.03 -8.87 12.43
CA ALA A 106 -17.10 -7.89 12.39
C ALA A 106 -17.06 -7.02 11.11
N ALA A 107 -15.94 -6.98 10.40
CA ALA A 107 -15.83 -6.36 9.08
C ALA A 107 -16.30 -7.33 7.98
N ASP A 108 -17.27 -6.93 7.16
CA ASP A 108 -17.56 -7.59 5.88
C ASP A 108 -17.38 -6.55 4.76
N PRO A 109 -16.29 -6.62 3.96
CA PRO A 109 -15.20 -7.61 3.99
C PRO A 109 -14.17 -7.37 5.11
N ASP A 110 -13.34 -8.39 5.40
CA ASP A 110 -12.18 -8.28 6.29
C ASP A 110 -11.26 -7.12 5.86
N VAL A 111 -10.72 -6.38 6.83
CA VAL A 111 -9.82 -5.25 6.58
C VAL A 111 -8.38 -5.60 6.95
N TYR A 112 -7.45 -5.28 6.06
CA TYR A 112 -6.01 -5.48 6.26
C TYR A 112 -5.32 -4.14 6.08
N VAL A 113 -4.52 -3.75 7.07
CA VAL A 113 -3.70 -2.54 6.99
C VAL A 113 -2.26 -2.95 7.22
N GLY A 114 -1.45 -2.83 6.17
CA GLY A 114 0.00 -3.00 6.23
C GLY A 114 0.67 -1.72 6.69
N TYR A 115 1.70 -1.83 7.51
CA TYR A 115 2.56 -0.76 8.00
C TYR A 115 4.00 -1.15 7.69
N TRP A 116 4.74 -0.28 7.01
CA TRP A 116 6.18 -0.45 6.78
C TRP A 116 6.92 0.10 8.01
N LEU A 117 7.60 -0.79 8.73
CA LEU A 117 8.24 -0.45 10.00
C LEU A 117 9.41 0.53 9.85
N ASP A 118 9.47 1.52 10.74
CA ASP A 118 10.60 2.45 10.90
C ASP A 118 11.45 2.04 12.11
N PHE A 119 12.50 1.27 11.86
CA PHE A 119 13.45 0.85 12.90
C PHE A 119 14.24 2.02 13.51
N GLY A 120 14.42 3.12 12.77
CA GLY A 120 15.05 4.32 13.31
C GLY A 120 14.19 5.00 14.36
N ALA A 121 12.87 5.02 14.15
CA ALA A 121 11.91 5.54 15.12
C ALA A 121 11.60 4.56 16.28
N ALA A 122 11.78 3.26 16.06
CA ALA A 122 11.47 2.22 17.05
C ALA A 122 12.61 1.88 18.02
N PHE A 123 13.84 2.35 17.77
CA PHE A 123 14.98 2.02 18.63
C PHE A 123 14.87 2.73 19.99
N ASP A 124 14.79 1.94 21.07
CA ASP A 124 14.79 2.44 22.44
C ASP A 124 16.20 2.34 23.05
N GLU A 125 16.82 3.50 23.30
CA GLU A 125 18.20 3.55 23.82
C GLU A 125 18.36 2.94 25.23
N GLU A 126 17.29 2.89 26.03
CA GLU A 126 17.34 2.38 27.41
C GLU A 126 17.39 0.85 27.44
N SER A 127 16.54 0.18 26.67
CA SER A 127 16.50 -1.28 26.55
C SER A 127 17.52 -1.83 25.54
N GLY A 128 17.83 -1.06 24.49
CA GLY A 128 18.59 -1.53 23.35
C GLY A 128 17.76 -2.37 22.37
N ASP A 129 16.43 -2.36 22.51
CA ASP A 129 15.49 -3.11 21.69
C ASP A 129 14.76 -2.18 20.69
N TYR A 130 14.16 -2.77 19.65
CA TYR A 130 13.28 -2.07 18.72
C TYR A 130 11.83 -2.34 19.11
N ILE A 131 11.17 -1.31 19.66
CA ILE A 131 9.84 -1.42 20.25
C ILE A 131 8.83 -0.74 19.33
N PHE A 132 7.83 -1.51 18.92
CA PHE A 132 6.72 -1.03 18.11
C PHE A 132 5.44 -1.03 18.93
N THR A 133 4.77 0.10 18.99
CA THR A 133 3.46 0.28 19.63
C THR A 133 2.37 0.19 18.57
N TRP A 134 1.26 -0.45 18.93
CA TRP A 134 0.07 -0.48 18.08
C TRP A 134 -1.18 -0.28 18.91
N ASP A 135 -2.15 0.42 18.32
CA ASP A 135 -3.42 0.72 18.96
C ASP A 135 -4.60 0.05 18.23
N SER A 136 -5.63 -0.33 18.99
CA SER A 136 -6.95 -0.76 18.53
C SER A 136 -8.03 0.02 19.29
N PRO A 137 -9.20 0.31 18.68
CA PRO A 137 -9.57 -0.01 17.30
C PRO A 137 -8.90 0.89 16.27
N PHE A 138 -8.68 0.35 15.07
CA PHE A 138 -8.26 1.11 13.90
C PHE A 138 -9.43 1.34 12.94
N ILE A 139 -9.35 2.35 12.08
CA ILE A 139 -10.44 2.69 11.15
C ILE A 139 -10.19 2.04 9.79
N GLY A 140 -11.09 1.18 9.35
CA GLY A 140 -11.01 0.58 8.01
C GLY A 140 -11.37 1.55 6.88
N PRO A 141 -11.22 1.15 5.60
CA PRO A 141 -11.48 2.00 4.43
C PRO A 141 -12.90 2.58 4.38
N ASN A 142 -13.87 1.86 4.96
CA ASN A 142 -15.28 2.26 5.02
C ASN A 142 -15.61 3.14 6.23
N GLY A 143 -14.62 3.58 7.01
CA GLY A 143 -14.80 4.37 8.23
C GLY A 143 -15.31 3.57 9.43
N GLN A 144 -15.39 2.25 9.33
CA GLN A 144 -15.79 1.39 10.43
C GLN A 144 -14.59 1.14 11.35
N MET A 145 -14.80 1.25 12.66
CA MET A 145 -13.83 0.82 13.66
C MET A 145 -13.71 -0.70 13.63
N GLN A 146 -12.47 -1.18 13.60
CA GLN A 146 -12.10 -2.58 13.58
C GLN A 146 -11.19 -2.89 14.74
N GLU A 147 -11.46 -4.01 15.42
CA GLU A 147 -10.55 -4.55 16.41
C GLU A 147 -9.46 -5.37 15.71
N VAL A 148 -8.22 -5.28 16.18
CA VAL A 148 -7.14 -6.15 15.72
C VAL A 148 -7.45 -7.59 16.16
N SER A 149 -7.53 -8.50 15.20
CA SER A 149 -7.73 -9.93 15.45
C SER A 149 -6.42 -10.73 15.47
N HIS A 150 -5.44 -10.27 14.71
CA HIS A 150 -4.07 -10.76 14.72
C HIS A 150 -3.16 -9.84 13.92
N ILE A 151 -1.87 -10.03 14.15
CA ILE A 151 -0.77 -9.30 13.55
C ILE A 151 0.05 -10.29 12.72
N SER A 152 0.44 -9.92 11.50
CA SER A 152 1.28 -10.75 10.65
C SER A 152 2.48 -9.97 10.15
N PHE A 153 3.63 -10.63 10.15
CA PHE A 153 4.92 -10.03 9.84
C PHE A 153 5.42 -10.54 8.50
N TYR A 154 5.96 -9.64 7.69
CA TYR A 154 6.47 -9.93 6.36
C TYR A 154 7.83 -9.28 6.17
N ALA A 155 8.72 -9.97 5.49
CA ALA A 155 10.00 -9.43 5.03
C ALA A 155 10.02 -9.34 3.50
N ARG A 156 10.67 -8.30 2.98
CA ARG A 156 11.01 -8.17 1.57
C ARG A 156 12.50 -7.93 1.47
N MET A 157 13.20 -8.69 0.61
CA MET A 157 14.63 -8.50 0.41
C MET A 157 14.90 -7.23 -0.38
N CYS A 158 15.85 -6.41 0.06
CA CYS A 158 16.28 -5.25 -0.69
C CYS A 158 16.99 -5.67 -1.97
N ASN A 159 16.65 -5.02 -3.09
CA ASN A 159 17.51 -5.06 -4.26
C ASN A 159 18.82 -4.32 -3.94
N GLU A 160 19.95 -4.78 -4.47
CA GLU A 160 21.27 -4.14 -4.26
C GLU A 160 21.26 -2.64 -4.63
N ASP A 161 20.37 -2.24 -5.55
CA ASP A 161 20.17 -0.86 -6.00
C ASP A 161 19.30 0.00 -5.03
N GLU A 162 18.65 -0.62 -4.04
CA GLU A 162 17.74 0.01 -3.06
C GLU A 162 18.33 0.09 -1.64
N VAL A 163 19.54 -0.44 -1.44
CA VAL A 163 20.20 -0.46 -0.12
C VAL A 163 20.71 0.96 0.22
N SER A 164 20.14 1.56 1.27
CA SER A 164 20.64 2.81 1.81
C SER A 164 21.89 2.55 2.64
N THR A 165 22.96 3.32 2.40
CA THR A 165 24.23 3.20 3.14
C THR A 165 24.30 4.14 4.35
N THR A 166 23.17 4.52 4.95
CA THR A 166 23.19 5.30 6.21
C THR A 166 23.92 4.53 7.30
N SER A 167 25.03 5.08 7.76
CA SER A 167 26.14 4.37 8.42
C SER A 167 25.87 3.82 9.82
N ASP A 168 24.69 4.07 10.40
CA ASP A 168 24.46 3.89 11.83
C ASP A 168 23.13 3.19 12.16
N LEU A 169 22.41 2.69 11.14
CA LEU A 169 21.23 1.83 11.31
C LEU A 169 21.48 0.48 10.60
N PRO A 170 20.87 -0.64 11.05
CA PRO A 170 20.83 -1.87 10.27
C PRO A 170 20.34 -1.53 8.86
N SER A 171 20.97 -2.12 7.84
CA SER A 171 20.72 -1.73 6.45
C SER A 171 19.32 -2.17 6.03
N SER A 172 18.30 -1.36 6.32
CA SER A 172 16.99 -1.46 5.67
C SER A 172 17.14 -0.99 4.22
N CYS A 173 16.16 -1.30 3.37
CA CYS A 173 16.08 -0.60 2.10
C CYS A 173 15.90 0.89 2.44
N ASP A 174 16.11 1.80 1.49
CA ASP A 174 15.87 3.23 1.71
C ASP A 174 14.37 3.51 1.98
N GLY A 175 13.87 3.10 3.16
CA GLY A 175 12.51 3.29 3.65
C GLY A 175 12.20 4.77 3.86
N THR A 176 13.20 5.65 3.69
CA THR A 176 12.99 7.10 3.63
C THR A 176 12.34 7.55 2.31
N ASN A 177 12.32 6.68 1.30
CA ASN A 177 11.57 6.88 0.06
C ASN A 177 10.46 5.83 -0.02
N PRO A 178 9.34 5.99 0.72
CA PRO A 178 8.12 5.29 0.33
C PRO A 178 7.90 5.52 -1.17
N PRO A 179 7.47 4.51 -1.96
CA PRO A 179 7.26 4.67 -3.38
C PRO A 179 6.54 5.99 -3.62
N SER A 180 7.26 6.93 -4.23
CA SER A 180 6.82 8.32 -4.43
C SER A 180 5.35 8.30 -4.78
N GLU A 181 4.53 9.07 -4.04
CA GLU A 181 3.11 9.28 -4.35
C GLU A 181 2.94 9.27 -5.87
N VAL A 182 2.28 8.23 -6.38
CA VAL A 182 2.19 8.00 -7.82
C VAL A 182 1.66 9.31 -8.42
N PRO A 183 2.38 9.93 -9.37
CA PRO A 183 1.97 11.21 -9.92
C PRO A 183 0.52 11.10 -10.35
N GLU A 184 -0.34 12.01 -9.89
CA GLU A 184 -1.78 11.98 -10.20
C GLU A 184 -1.96 11.53 -11.64
N PRO A 185 -2.76 10.48 -11.89
CA PRO A 185 -2.73 9.81 -13.17
C PRO A 185 -3.01 10.85 -14.24
N THR A 186 -2.08 11.02 -15.18
CA THR A 186 -2.09 12.09 -16.19
C THR A 186 -3.40 12.08 -17.00
N SER A 187 -4.14 10.97 -16.97
CA SER A 187 -5.52 10.83 -17.43
C SER A 187 -6.50 11.84 -16.82
N LEU A 188 -6.36 12.27 -15.57
CA LEU A 188 -7.17 13.36 -14.99
C LEU A 188 -6.90 14.69 -15.70
N LEU A 189 -5.63 14.98 -15.98
CA LEU A 189 -5.21 16.19 -16.67
C LEU A 189 -5.63 16.17 -18.15
N ILE A 190 -5.58 14.99 -18.80
CA ILE A 190 -6.09 14.76 -20.16
C ILE A 190 -7.63 14.90 -20.21
N LEU A 191 -8.34 14.34 -19.22
CA LEU A 191 -9.80 14.47 -19.11
C LEU A 191 -10.23 15.92 -18.90
N ALA A 192 -9.57 16.62 -17.96
CA ALA A 192 -9.85 18.03 -17.66
C ALA A 192 -9.58 18.92 -18.87
N SER A 193 -8.46 18.72 -19.57
CA SER A 193 -8.13 19.47 -20.79
C SER A 193 -9.09 19.16 -21.95
N GLY A 194 -9.53 17.90 -22.09
CA GLY A 194 -10.57 17.51 -23.05
C GLY A 194 -11.92 18.19 -22.81
N LEU A 195 -12.39 18.24 -21.56
CA LEU A 195 -13.64 18.91 -21.18
C LEU A 195 -13.57 20.43 -21.39
N LEU A 196 -12.43 21.05 -21.08
CA LEU A 196 -12.17 22.46 -21.38
C LEU A 196 -12.24 22.74 -22.89
N GLY A 197 -11.60 21.89 -23.71
CA GLY A 197 -11.64 21.99 -25.17
C GLY A 197 -13.07 21.92 -25.74
N LEU A 198 -13.90 21.00 -25.24
CA LEU A 198 -15.32 20.86 -25.60
C LEU A 198 -16.13 22.12 -25.31
N ARG A 199 -15.86 22.79 -24.18
CA ARG A 199 -16.53 24.05 -23.81
C ARG A 199 -16.22 25.19 -24.78
N PHE A 200 -14.98 25.26 -25.27
CA PHE A 200 -14.59 26.25 -26.29
C PHE A 200 -15.15 25.93 -27.67
N ALA A 201 -15.19 24.66 -28.07
CA ALA A 201 -15.78 24.23 -29.33
C ALA A 201 -17.29 24.56 -29.40
N ARG A 202 -18.03 24.35 -28.31
CA ARG A 202 -19.47 24.61 -28.23
C ARG A 202 -19.85 26.10 -28.28
N ARG A 203 -18.93 27.03 -28.02
CA ARG A 203 -19.17 28.48 -28.14
C ARG A 203 -18.98 29.04 -29.56
N ARG A 204 -18.41 28.24 -30.48
CA ARG A 204 -18.17 28.66 -31.88
C ARG A 204 -19.16 28.05 -32.88
N ALA A 205 -19.94 27.06 -32.48
CA ALA A 205 -21.08 26.52 -33.22
C ALA A 205 -22.36 27.24 -32.78
#